data_AF-A0A1I2X3G1-F1
#
_entry.id   AF-A0A1I2X3G1-F1
#
_cell.length_a   1.000
_cell.length_b   1.000
_cell.length_c   1.000
_cell.angle_alpha   90.00
_cell.angle_beta   90.00
_cell.angle_gamma   90.00
#
_symmetry.space_group_name_H-M   'P 1'
#
loop_
_entity.id
_entity.type
_entity.pdbx_description
1 polymer ?
#
loop_
_entity_poly.entity_id
_entity_poly.type
_entity_poly.pdbx_seq_one_letter_code
_entity_poly.pdbx_strand_id
1 'polypeptide(L)'
;MEFKIYQCLADLSKKLYAASNDLSENYSVCWQNSSYLTEAIVSDIQSITNEACFVTNVSYYLEDTTYRQGASGCILEIKFNQGDEFTITAECLIDYGKVMLRVKQSSSDSKYNAISEMIEAKYSSEYKTELRELEKLLPTRLSAASKE
;
A
#
# COMPACT_ATOMS: atom_id res chain seq x y z
N MET A 1 7.86 10.96 -9.00
CA MET A 1 6.44 11.33 -8.94
C MET A 1 6.01 10.87 -7.58
N GLU A 2 5.84 11.78 -6.63
CA GLU A 2 5.59 11.34 -5.26
C GLU A 2 4.25 10.60 -5.17
N PHE A 3 4.29 9.37 -4.64
CA PHE A 3 3.10 8.55 -4.47
C PHE A 3 2.11 9.20 -3.48
N LYS A 4 0.84 9.27 -3.87
CA LYS A 4 -0.22 9.99 -3.15
C LYS A 4 -0.46 9.41 -1.75
N ILE A 5 -0.20 8.11 -1.58
CA ILE A 5 -0.40 7.42 -0.30
C ILE A 5 0.43 8.05 0.82
N TYR A 6 1.64 8.54 0.52
CA TYR A 6 2.50 9.15 1.54
C TYR A 6 1.94 10.46 2.08
N GLN A 7 1.33 11.27 1.21
CA GLN A 7 0.61 12.47 1.64
C GLN A 7 -0.60 12.11 2.51
N CYS A 8 -1.36 11.09 2.12
CA CYS A 8 -2.50 10.62 2.90
C CYS A 8 -2.09 10.12 4.29
N LEU A 9 -0.97 9.37 4.39
CA LEU A 9 -0.43 8.92 5.67
C LEU A 9 0.04 10.08 6.55
N ALA A 10 0.73 11.06 5.96
CA ALA A 10 1.17 12.24 6.69
C ALA A 10 -0.01 13.05 7.27
N ASP A 11 -1.09 13.20 6.50
CA ASP A 11 -2.28 13.91 6.97
C ASP A 11 -3.08 13.11 7.98
N LEU A 12 -3.17 11.79 7.82
CA LEU A 12 -3.79 10.92 8.83
C LEU A 12 -3.00 10.94 10.14
N SER A 13 -1.67 10.83 10.09
CA SER A 13 -0.81 10.91 11.27
C SER A 13 -1.05 12.22 12.03
N LYS A 14 -1.07 13.37 11.35
CA LYS A 14 -1.38 14.67 11.98
C LYS A 14 -2.75 14.69 12.65
N LYS A 15 -3.78 14.10 12.02
CA LYS A 15 -5.13 14.03 12.59
C LYS A 15 -5.17 13.15 13.84
N LEU A 16 -4.48 12.01 13.84
CA LEU A 16 -4.37 11.13 15.00
C LEU A 16 -3.61 11.80 16.16
N TYR A 17 -2.53 12.53 15.89
CA TYR A 17 -1.83 13.32 16.91
C TYR A 17 -2.67 14.47 17.50
N ALA A 18 -3.63 15.00 16.73
CA ALA A 18 -4.50 16.09 17.16
C ALA A 18 -5.78 15.60 17.87
N ALA A 19 -6.17 14.34 17.65
CA ALA A 19 -7.28 13.70 18.35
C ALA A 19 -6.92 13.45 19.82
N SER A 20 -7.93 13.29 20.68
CA SER A 20 -7.70 12.98 22.08
C SER A 20 -7.08 11.57 22.23
N ASN A 21 -6.59 11.22 23.43
CA ASN A 21 -6.13 9.85 23.74
C ASN A 21 -7.29 8.82 23.81
N ASP A 22 -8.44 9.10 23.18
CA ASP A 22 -9.54 8.16 23.06
C ASP A 22 -9.37 7.29 21.83
N LEU A 23 -9.16 6.00 22.07
CA LEU A 23 -9.01 4.98 21.03
C LEU A 23 -10.22 4.93 20.09
N SER A 24 -11.44 5.16 20.60
CA SER A 24 -12.66 5.16 19.76
C SER A 24 -12.66 6.34 18.79
N GLU A 25 -12.25 7.53 19.24
CA GLU A 25 -12.08 8.70 18.39
C GLU A 25 -11.01 8.45 17.32
N ASN A 26 -9.87 7.87 17.70
CA ASN A 26 -8.78 7.54 16.77
C ASN A 26 -9.21 6.55 15.68
N TYR A 27 -9.96 5.51 16.02
CA TYR A 27 -10.56 4.62 15.02
C TYR A 27 -11.55 5.36 14.11
N SER A 28 -12.35 6.27 14.65
CA SER A 28 -13.27 7.09 13.85
C SER A 28 -12.52 7.95 12.82
N VAL A 29 -11.43 8.60 13.24
CA VAL A 29 -10.53 9.36 12.36
C VAL A 29 -9.97 8.46 11.26
N CYS A 30 -9.48 7.26 11.59
CA CYS A 30 -9.01 6.30 10.59
C CYS A 30 -10.08 5.96 9.54
N TRP A 31 -11.29 5.60 9.98
CA TRP A 31 -12.38 5.22 9.08
C TRP A 31 -12.88 6.37 8.20
N GLN A 32 -12.91 7.60 8.71
CA GLN A 32 -13.24 8.79 7.93
C GLN A 32 -12.23 9.08 6.80
N ASN A 33 -11.00 8.57 6.92
CA ASN A 33 -9.94 8.76 5.92
C ASN A 33 -9.69 7.51 5.05
N SER A 34 -10.43 6.41 5.26
CA SER A 34 -10.18 5.14 4.56
C SER A 34 -10.39 5.22 3.05
N SER A 35 -11.36 6.01 2.57
CA SER A 35 -11.61 6.18 1.14
C SER A 35 -10.41 6.84 0.47
N TYR A 36 -9.91 7.94 1.02
CA TYR A 36 -8.74 8.65 0.50
C TYR A 36 -7.49 7.77 0.51
N LEU A 37 -7.26 7.00 1.58
CA LEU A 37 -6.16 6.04 1.64
C LEU A 37 -6.28 4.96 0.55
N THR A 38 -7.48 4.41 0.39
CA THR A 38 -7.78 3.38 -0.60
C THR A 38 -7.57 3.88 -2.02
N GLU A 39 -8.12 5.05 -2.35
CA GLU A 39 -7.95 5.69 -3.66
C GLU A 39 -6.50 6.01 -3.95
N ALA A 40 -5.75 6.51 -2.96
CA ALA A 40 -4.34 6.82 -3.11
C ALA A 40 -3.51 5.58 -3.39
N ILE A 41 -3.63 4.51 -2.59
CA ILE A 41 -2.86 3.29 -2.82
C ILE A 41 -3.24 2.61 -4.14
N VAL A 42 -4.52 2.61 -4.52
CA VAL A 42 -4.97 2.08 -5.81
C VAL A 42 -4.35 2.88 -6.95
N SER A 43 -4.41 4.21 -6.90
CA SER A 43 -3.78 5.08 -7.90
C SER A 43 -2.28 4.82 -8.03
N ASP A 44 -1.58 4.67 -6.90
CA ASP A 44 -0.14 4.46 -6.90
C ASP A 44 0.23 3.06 -7.45
N ILE A 45 -0.48 2.00 -7.03
CA ILE A 45 -0.26 0.63 -7.54
C ILE A 45 -0.59 0.53 -9.04
N GLN A 46 -1.69 1.14 -9.48
CA GLN A 46 -2.04 1.21 -10.90
C GLN A 46 -0.96 1.92 -11.71
N SER A 47 -0.37 2.99 -11.19
CA SER A 47 0.71 3.72 -11.89
C SER A 47 1.98 2.87 -12.09
N ILE A 48 2.27 1.95 -11.17
CA ILE A 48 3.45 1.07 -11.23
C ILE A 48 3.19 -0.14 -12.13
N THR A 49 2.03 -0.77 -11.95
CA THR A 49 1.69 -2.05 -12.61
C THR A 49 1.09 -1.86 -13.98
N ASN A 50 0.48 -0.70 -14.25
CA ASN A 50 -0.38 -0.43 -15.39
C ASN A 50 -1.61 -1.36 -15.47
N GLU A 51 -2.01 -1.94 -14.33
CA GLU A 51 -3.15 -2.83 -14.22
C GLU A 51 -4.17 -2.27 -13.22
N ALA A 52 -5.44 -2.34 -13.56
CA ALA A 52 -6.51 -1.91 -12.67
C ALA A 52 -6.55 -2.81 -11.42
N CYS A 53 -6.69 -2.19 -10.25
CA CYS A 53 -6.80 -2.88 -8.97
C CYS A 53 -7.81 -2.18 -8.05
N PHE A 54 -8.22 -2.88 -7.00
CA PHE A 54 -9.15 -2.42 -5.99
C PHE A 54 -8.80 -3.00 -4.62
N VAL A 55 -9.13 -2.28 -3.56
CA VAL A 55 -8.98 -2.76 -2.19
C VAL A 55 -10.21 -3.60 -1.81
N THR A 56 -9.98 -4.78 -1.24
CA THR A 56 -11.03 -5.68 -0.75
C THR A 56 -11.21 -5.64 0.75
N ASN A 57 -10.17 -5.28 1.49
CA ASN A 57 -10.20 -5.20 2.95
C ASN A 57 -9.25 -4.11 3.46
N VAL A 58 -9.64 -3.46 4.56
CA VAL A 58 -8.81 -2.51 5.30
C VAL A 58 -8.90 -2.88 6.77
N SER A 59 -7.75 -3.10 7.41
CA SER A 59 -7.64 -3.38 8.84
C SER A 59 -6.78 -2.31 9.50
N TYR A 60 -7.26 -1.72 10.60
CA TYR A 60 -6.51 -0.72 11.39
C TYR A 60 -5.99 -1.31 12.70
N TYR A 61 -4.75 -0.97 13.03
CA TYR A 61 -4.06 -1.37 14.25
C TYR A 61 -3.63 -0.09 14.95
N LEU A 62 -4.26 0.21 16.09
CA LEU A 62 -4.00 1.41 16.89
C LEU A 62 -3.73 0.96 18.32
N GLU A 63 -2.66 1.48 18.94
CA GLU A 63 -2.24 1.15 20.31
C GLU A 63 -2.10 -0.36 20.60
N ASP A 64 -1.99 -1.18 19.56
CA ASP A 64 -1.81 -2.63 19.67
C ASP A 64 -0.33 -2.93 19.91
N THR A 65 0.01 -3.24 21.16
CA THR A 65 1.39 -3.53 21.56
C THR A 65 1.98 -4.78 20.89
N THR A 66 1.14 -5.66 20.35
CA THR A 66 1.58 -6.86 19.61
C THR A 66 1.89 -6.54 18.15
N TYR A 67 1.28 -5.48 17.61
CA TYR A 67 1.53 -5.01 16.27
C TYR A 67 2.67 -4.00 16.24
N ARG A 68 3.80 -4.36 15.63
CA ARG A 68 4.93 -3.44 15.35
C ARG A 68 5.34 -2.57 16.55
N GLN A 69 5.34 -3.14 17.76
CA GLN A 69 5.70 -2.46 19.01
C GLN A 69 4.78 -1.28 19.38
N GLY A 70 3.48 -1.37 19.06
CA GLY A 70 2.50 -0.32 19.37
C GLY A 70 2.37 0.77 18.30
N ALA A 71 2.95 0.58 17.12
CA ALA A 71 2.83 1.52 16.03
C ALA A 71 1.38 1.58 15.50
N SER A 72 0.91 2.78 15.17
CA SER A 72 -0.33 2.95 14.42
C SER A 72 -0.11 2.55 12.97
N GLY A 73 -0.96 1.66 12.45
CA GLY A 73 -0.85 1.19 11.09
C GLY A 73 -2.16 0.69 10.51
N CYS A 74 -2.13 0.42 9.20
CA CYS A 74 -3.20 -0.30 8.54
C CYS A 74 -2.66 -1.31 7.53
N ILE A 75 -3.43 -2.35 7.28
CA ILE A 75 -3.17 -3.32 6.22
C ILE A 75 -4.32 -3.24 5.23
N LEU A 76 -3.99 -2.97 3.97
CA LEU A 76 -4.92 -2.99 2.85
C LEU A 76 -4.69 -4.25 2.02
N GLU A 77 -5.74 -5.02 1.76
CA GLU A 77 -5.71 -6.12 0.80
C GLU A 77 -6.16 -5.63 -0.57
N ILE A 78 -5.34 -5.89 -1.58
CA ILE A 78 -5.52 -5.36 -2.93
C ILE A 78 -5.62 -6.53 -3.91
N LYS A 79 -6.66 -6.50 -4.74
CA LYS A 79 -6.89 -7.44 -5.84
C LYS A 79 -6.91 -6.71 -7.18
N PHE A 80 -6.61 -7.45 -8.23
CA PHE A 80 -6.64 -6.96 -9.63
C PHE A 80 -7.84 -7.52 -10.42
N ASN A 81 -8.40 -8.63 -9.96
CA ASN A 81 -9.61 -9.23 -10.53
C ASN A 81 -10.40 -9.93 -9.42
N GLN A 82 -11.73 -9.79 -9.42
CA GLN A 82 -12.61 -10.45 -8.45
C GLN A 82 -12.58 -11.98 -8.57
N GLY A 83 -12.44 -12.50 -9.79
CA GLY A 83 -12.43 -13.94 -10.07
C GLY A 83 -11.07 -14.61 -9.92
N ASP A 84 -10.02 -13.84 -9.60
CA ASP A 84 -8.66 -14.36 -9.44
C ASP A 84 -8.24 -14.38 -7.97
N GLU A 85 -7.32 -15.29 -7.66
CA GLU A 85 -6.76 -15.49 -6.33
C GLU A 85 -5.62 -14.49 -6.00
N PHE A 86 -5.03 -13.86 -7.03
CA PHE A 86 -3.92 -12.93 -6.86
C PHE A 86 -4.26 -11.80 -5.91
N THR A 87 -3.49 -11.73 -4.82
CA THR A 87 -3.71 -10.75 -3.76
C THR A 87 -2.36 -10.23 -3.28
N ILE A 88 -2.24 -8.91 -3.21
CA ILE A 88 -1.14 -8.23 -2.54
C ILE A 88 -1.66 -7.52 -1.30
N THR A 89 -0.79 -7.35 -0.31
CA THR A 89 -1.06 -6.52 0.87
C THR A 89 -0.18 -5.29 0.87
N ALA A 90 -0.75 -4.14 1.19
CA ALA A 90 -0.01 -2.94 1.57
C ALA A 90 -0.10 -2.77 3.08
N GLU A 91 1.02 -2.95 3.79
CA GLU A 91 1.16 -2.59 5.20
C GLU A 91 1.65 -1.14 5.29
N CYS A 92 0.79 -0.26 5.81
CA CYS A 92 1.08 1.14 6.03
C CYS A 92 1.39 1.38 7.51
N LEU A 93 2.59 1.86 7.81
CA LEU A 93 2.96 2.32 9.16
C LEU A 93 2.72 3.84 9.20
N ILE A 94 1.60 4.25 9.80
CA ILE A 94 1.09 5.62 9.75
C ILE A 94 2.09 6.57 10.42
N ASP A 95 2.57 6.22 11.61
CA ASP A 95 3.50 7.07 12.38
C ASP A 95 4.85 7.28 11.68
N TYR A 96 5.23 6.34 10.84
CA TYR A 96 6.51 6.33 10.15
C TYR A 96 6.42 6.77 8.69
N GLY A 97 5.20 7.01 8.17
CA GLY A 97 4.96 7.32 6.76
C GLY A 97 5.52 6.25 5.82
N LYS A 98 5.48 4.97 6.20
CA LYS A 98 6.01 3.85 5.40
C LYS A 98 4.90 3.02 4.80
N VAL A 99 5.14 2.50 3.59
CA VAL A 99 4.24 1.57 2.90
C VAL A 99 5.06 0.40 2.40
N MET A 100 4.71 -0.80 2.86
CA MET A 100 5.38 -2.05 2.55
C MET A 100 4.43 -2.97 1.80
N LEU A 101 4.80 -3.40 0.61
CA LEU A 101 4.05 -4.34 -0.21
C LEU A 101 4.51 -5.78 0.02
N ARG A 102 3.58 -6.72 -0.08
CA ARG A 102 3.85 -8.15 -0.11
C ARG A 102 2.85 -8.86 -0.99
N VAL A 103 3.31 -9.86 -1.76
CA VAL A 103 2.45 -10.85 -2.40
C VAL A 103 1.92 -11.78 -1.31
N LYS A 104 0.60 -11.72 -1.06
CA LYS A 104 -0.07 -12.56 -0.07
C LYS A 104 -0.46 -13.90 -0.70
N GLN A 105 -0.96 -13.86 -1.93
CA GLN A 105 -1.34 -15.03 -2.71
C GLN A 105 -0.97 -14.79 -4.16
N SER A 106 -0.14 -15.66 -4.73
CA SER A 106 0.25 -15.64 -6.13
C SER A 106 -0.88 -16.18 -7.01
N SER A 107 -0.87 -15.86 -8.30
CA SER A 107 -1.75 -16.47 -9.30
C SER A 107 -0.94 -17.28 -10.30
N SER A 108 -1.62 -18.13 -11.06
CA SER A 108 -1.03 -18.84 -12.20
C SER A 108 -1.07 -18.02 -13.49
N ASP A 109 -1.80 -16.90 -13.50
CA ASP A 109 -1.89 -16.02 -14.65
C ASP A 109 -0.56 -15.25 -14.86
N SER A 110 0.02 -15.44 -16.05
CA SER A 110 1.25 -14.81 -16.49
C SER A 110 1.32 -13.30 -16.27
N LYS A 111 0.21 -12.56 -16.38
CA LYS A 111 0.22 -11.10 -16.15
C LYS A 111 0.49 -10.75 -14.69
N TYR A 112 -0.02 -11.54 -13.74
CA TYR A 112 0.17 -11.31 -12.31
C TYR A 112 1.51 -11.85 -11.82
N ASN A 113 2.11 -12.81 -12.54
CA ASN A 113 3.49 -13.24 -12.29
C ASN A 113 4.47 -12.08 -12.44
N ALA A 114 4.33 -11.25 -13.47
CA ALA A 114 5.20 -10.08 -13.65
C ALA A 114 5.08 -9.05 -12.50
N ILE A 115 3.86 -8.85 -11.97
CA ILE A 115 3.64 -7.98 -10.81
C ILE A 115 4.25 -8.61 -9.55
N SER A 116 4.09 -9.93 -9.37
CA SER A 116 4.66 -10.67 -8.26
C SER A 116 6.18 -10.56 -8.27
N GLU A 117 6.82 -10.88 -9.39
CA GLU A 117 8.28 -10.80 -9.57
C GLU A 117 8.81 -9.39 -9.31
N MET A 118 8.12 -8.36 -9.80
CA MET A 118 8.50 -6.96 -9.58
C MET A 118 8.53 -6.60 -8.09
N ILE A 119 7.54 -7.06 -7.33
CA ILE A 119 7.46 -6.85 -5.88
C ILE A 119 8.53 -7.71 -5.19
N GLU A 120 8.54 -9.02 -5.42
CA GLU A 120 9.41 -9.99 -4.76
C GLU A 120 10.90 -9.74 -4.98
N ALA A 121 11.29 -9.21 -6.15
CA ALA A 121 12.68 -8.86 -6.47
C ALA A 121 13.29 -7.80 -5.53
N LYS A 122 12.46 -7.09 -4.75
CA LYS A 122 12.87 -6.07 -3.80
C LYS A 122 12.51 -6.43 -2.36
N TYR A 123 12.26 -7.70 -2.07
CA TYR A 123 11.97 -8.14 -0.71
C TYR A 123 13.15 -7.88 0.23
N SER A 124 12.82 -7.23 1.34
CA SER A 124 13.66 -7.19 2.54
C SER A 124 13.67 -8.54 3.26
N SER A 125 14.42 -8.63 4.36
CA SER A 125 14.41 -9.80 5.25
C SER A 125 13.03 -10.13 5.85
N GLU A 126 12.06 -9.21 5.78
CA GLU A 126 10.68 -9.44 6.21
C GLU A 126 9.74 -9.90 5.09
N TYR A 127 10.28 -10.24 3.90
CA TYR A 127 9.49 -10.61 2.71
C TYR A 127 8.49 -9.53 2.30
N LYS A 128 8.96 -8.28 2.36
CA LYS A 128 8.19 -7.08 2.04
C LYS A 128 9.07 -6.10 1.26
N THR A 129 8.45 -5.35 0.36
CA THR A 129 9.08 -4.30 -0.45
C THR A 129 8.56 -2.93 -0.08
N GLU A 130 9.46 -1.98 0.20
CA GLU A 130 9.03 -0.60 0.39
C GLU A 130 8.55 0.00 -0.93
N LEU A 131 7.33 0.56 -0.96
CA LEU A 131 6.70 1.06 -2.17
C LEU A 131 7.58 2.09 -2.91
N ARG A 132 8.32 2.94 -2.19
CA ARG A 132 9.30 3.90 -2.73
C ARG A 132 10.38 3.25 -3.61
N GLU A 133 10.75 2.00 -3.36
CA GLU A 133 11.72 1.29 -4.21
C GLU A 133 11.17 1.03 -5.61
N LEU A 134 9.84 1.01 -5.77
CA LEU A 134 9.17 0.84 -7.05
C LEU A 134 8.97 2.17 -7.79
N GLU A 135 9.05 3.31 -7.10
CA GLU A 135 8.97 4.64 -7.75
C GLU A 135 10.12 4.83 -8.76
N LYS A 136 11.29 4.26 -8.45
CA LYS A 136 12.48 4.27 -9.31
C LYS A 136 12.28 3.52 -10.64
N LEU A 137 11.22 2.73 -10.79
CA LEU A 137 10.92 1.96 -12.01
C LEU A 137 10.09 2.77 -13.02
N LEU A 138 9.45 3.86 -12.59
CA LEU A 138 8.57 4.70 -13.42
C LEU A 138 9.30 5.52 -14.51
N PRO A 139 10.56 5.98 -14.36
CA PRO A 139 11.22 6.77 -15.42
C PRO A 139 11.76 5.95 -16.59
N THR A 140 11.86 4.62 -16.49
CA THR A 140 12.59 3.81 -17.49
C THR A 140 11.73 3.37 -18.68
N ARG A 141 10.41 3.59 -18.65
CA ARG A 141 9.50 3.17 -19.74
C ARG A 141 9.21 4.25 -20.79
N LEU A 142 9.64 5.51 -20.58
CA LEU A 142 9.44 6.60 -21.54
C LEU A 142 10.53 6.72 -22.63
N SER A 143 11.65 5.99 -22.53
CA SER A 143 12.72 6.03 -23.56
C SER A 143 12.73 4.85 -24.53
N ALA A 144 11.92 3.81 -24.29
CA ALA A 144 11.87 2.61 -25.14
C ALA A 144 10.80 2.68 -26.25
N ALA A 145 9.92 3.68 -26.24
CA ALA A 145 8.82 3.83 -27.21
C ALA A 145 9.07 4.90 -28.30
N SER A 146 10.32 5.34 -28.50
CA SER A 146 10.66 6.39 -29.48
C SER A 146 11.68 5.95 -30.53
N LYS A 147 11.75 4.65 -30.83
CA LYS A 147 12.53 4.11 -31.94
C LYS A 147 11.72 3.10 -32.74
N GLU A 148 10.75 3.59 -33.48
CA GLU A 148 10.32 3.00 -34.76
C GLU A 148 10.12 4.11 -35.78
#